data_AF-A0A4Y2HHX3-F1
#
_entry.id   AF-A0A4Y2HHX3-F1
#
_cell.length_a   1.000
_cell.length_b   1.000
_cell.length_c   1.000
_cell.angle_alpha   90.00
_cell.angle_beta   90.00
_cell.angle_gamma   90.00
#
_symmetry.space_group_name_H-M   'P 1'
#
loop_
_entity.id
_entity.type
_entity.pdbx_description
1 polymer ?
#
loop_
_entity_poly.entity_id
_entity_poly.type
_entity_poly.pdbx_seq_one_letter_code
_entity_poly.pdbx_strand_id
1 'polypeptide(L)'
;MPKQPTGNTNDGNAARQLSEEAQEARNKHNRKFRELFTRKTSRIDTNKDLINRLLLTSDPFIENLRSRPKIKHGKISNEAHELLEIRAPAPTDQDANISKSSNLEESDLDFRLII
;
A
#
# COMPACT_ATOMS: atom_id res chain seq x y z
N MET A 1 -27.23 34.40 -20.30
CA MET A 1 -27.39 33.07 -19.68
C MET A 1 -26.59 33.05 -18.38
N PRO A 2 -27.18 32.69 -17.23
CA PRO A 2 -26.45 32.63 -15.97
C PRO A 2 -25.52 31.42 -15.96
N LYS A 3 -24.25 31.62 -15.61
CA LYS A 3 -23.27 30.55 -15.45
C LYS A 3 -23.60 29.79 -14.17
N GLN A 4 -23.74 28.47 -14.29
CA GLN A 4 -23.93 27.55 -13.16
C GLN A 4 -22.69 27.59 -12.25
N PRO A 5 -22.85 27.59 -10.91
CA PRO A 5 -21.72 27.52 -10.00
C PRO A 5 -21.08 26.12 -10.07
N THR A 6 -19.79 26.07 -10.37
CA THR A 6 -19.00 24.84 -10.37
C THR A 6 -18.87 24.34 -8.93
N GLY A 7 -19.40 23.15 -8.65
CA GLY A 7 -19.21 22.45 -7.39
C GLY A 7 -17.73 22.34 -7.04
N ASN A 8 -17.40 22.67 -5.80
CA ASN A 8 -16.08 22.56 -5.21
C ASN A 8 -15.63 21.08 -5.19
N THR A 9 -14.68 20.74 -6.05
CA THR A 9 -14.11 19.39 -6.15
C THR A 9 -12.83 19.34 -5.29
N ASN A 10 -12.96 19.33 -3.96
CA ASN A 10 -11.81 19.24 -3.06
C ASN A 10 -11.38 17.78 -2.77
N ASP A 11 -12.28 16.80 -2.91
CA ASP A 11 -11.98 15.41 -2.52
C ASP A 11 -11.20 14.62 -3.59
N GLY A 12 -11.28 15.04 -4.86
CA GLY A 12 -10.59 14.39 -5.98
C GLY A 12 -9.10 14.68 -6.09
N ASN A 13 -8.58 15.67 -5.34
CA ASN A 13 -7.20 16.14 -5.50
C ASN A 13 -6.21 15.34 -4.62
N ALA A 14 -6.61 14.92 -3.42
CA ALA A 14 -5.72 14.21 -2.50
C ALA A 14 -5.28 12.84 -3.04
N ALA A 15 -6.22 12.04 -3.55
CA ALA A 15 -5.90 10.74 -4.16
C ALA A 15 -4.99 10.89 -5.40
N ARG A 16 -5.16 11.99 -6.17
CA ARG A 16 -4.29 12.30 -7.31
C ARG A 16 -2.87 12.63 -6.86
N GLN A 17 -2.70 13.49 -5.86
CA GLN A 17 -1.39 13.87 -5.35
C GLN A 17 -0.62 12.66 -4.79
N LEU A 18 -1.28 11.80 -4.01
CA LEU A 18 -0.67 10.59 -3.47
C LEU A 18 -0.26 9.60 -4.58
N SER A 19 -1.08 9.47 -5.62
CA SER A 19 -0.79 8.61 -6.78
C SER A 19 0.38 9.12 -7.61
N GLU A 20 0.44 10.44 -7.86
CA GLU A 20 1.51 11.10 -8.60
C GLU A 20 2.86 10.97 -7.87
N GLU A 21 2.89 11.28 -6.57
CA GLU A 21 4.10 11.15 -5.75
C GLU A 21 4.60 9.70 -5.71
N ALA A 22 3.69 8.73 -5.58
CA ALA A 22 4.04 7.31 -5.63
C ALA A 22 4.66 6.91 -6.98
N GLN A 23 4.13 7.43 -8.09
CA GLN A 23 4.65 7.16 -9.43
C GLN A 23 6.04 7.79 -9.64
N GLU A 24 6.25 9.02 -9.19
CA GLU A 24 7.55 9.69 -9.27
C GLU A 24 8.63 8.98 -8.44
N ALA A 25 8.29 8.59 -7.21
CA ALA A 25 9.16 7.78 -6.36
C ALA A 25 9.53 6.46 -7.06
N ARG A 26 8.58 5.84 -7.77
CA ARG A 26 8.85 4.61 -8.54
C ARG A 26 9.74 4.86 -9.76
N ASN A 27 9.60 6.00 -10.43
CA ASN A 27 10.48 6.39 -11.54
C ASN A 27 11.94 6.59 -11.08
N LYS A 28 12.15 7.09 -9.85
CA LYS A 28 13.48 7.16 -9.24
C LYS A 28 14.10 5.77 -9.06
N HIS A 29 13.32 4.80 -8.61
CA HIS A 29 13.75 3.40 -8.54
C HIS A 29 14.07 2.82 -9.92
N ASN A 30 13.25 3.12 -10.94
CA ASN A 30 13.50 2.66 -12.30
C ASN A 30 14.89 3.09 -12.80
N ARG A 31 15.23 4.38 -12.70
CA ARG A 31 16.55 4.90 -13.10
C ARG A 31 17.68 4.19 -12.35
N LYS A 32 17.58 4.10 -11.02
CA LYS A 32 18.57 3.43 -10.16
C LYS A 32 18.74 1.94 -10.50
N PHE A 33 17.65 1.24 -10.74
CA PHE A 33 17.67 -0.19 -11.10
C PHE A 33 18.29 -0.40 -12.47
N ARG A 34 17.95 0.44 -13.45
CA ARG A 34 18.60 0.41 -14.75
C ARG A 34 20.10 0.64 -14.60
N GLU A 35 20.56 1.65 -13.86
CA GLU A 35 21.99 1.94 -13.75
C GLU A 35 22.78 0.84 -13.04
N LEU A 36 22.29 0.37 -11.88
CA LEU A 36 23.09 -0.43 -10.95
C LEU A 36 22.78 -1.93 -10.96
N PHE A 37 21.62 -2.35 -11.49
CA PHE A 37 21.09 -3.70 -11.26
C PHE A 37 20.65 -4.43 -12.55
N THR A 38 21.12 -3.99 -13.71
CA THR A 38 20.83 -4.65 -15.00
C THR A 38 22.10 -4.98 -15.77
N ARG A 39 22.10 -6.11 -16.50
CA ARG A 39 23.17 -6.42 -17.46
C ARG A 39 23.14 -5.44 -18.62
N LYS A 40 24.33 -4.98 -19.05
CA LYS A 40 24.53 -4.06 -20.19
C LYS A 40 24.90 -4.77 -21.49
N THR A 41 24.45 -6.01 -21.63
CA THR A 41 24.76 -6.89 -22.77
C THR A 41 23.83 -6.65 -23.95
N SER A 42 22.53 -6.51 -23.68
CA SER A 42 21.52 -6.23 -24.69
C SER A 42 20.35 -5.48 -24.07
N ARG A 43 19.53 -4.84 -24.93
CA ARG A 43 18.30 -4.20 -24.49
C ARG A 43 17.29 -5.21 -23.90
N ILE A 44 17.25 -6.42 -24.45
CA ILE A 44 16.37 -7.50 -23.99
C ILE A 44 16.77 -7.90 -22.56
N ASP A 45 18.05 -8.17 -22.34
CA ASP A 45 18.56 -8.53 -21.01
C ASP A 45 18.36 -7.40 -20.00
N THR A 46 18.64 -6.16 -20.41
CA THR A 46 18.44 -4.98 -19.57
C THR A 46 16.99 -4.88 -19.09
N ASN A 47 16.03 -5.03 -20.02
CA ASN A 47 14.61 -4.91 -19.70
C ASN A 47 14.12 -6.09 -18.85
N LYS A 48 14.61 -7.31 -19.13
CA LYS A 48 14.31 -8.50 -18.32
C LYS A 48 14.76 -8.30 -16.88
N ASP A 49 16.00 -7.88 -16.66
CA ASP A 49 16.53 -7.64 -15.32
C ASP A 49 15.78 -6.51 -14.59
N LEU A 50 15.46 -5.44 -15.31
CA LEU A 50 14.72 -4.31 -14.77
C LEU A 50 13.32 -4.72 -14.28
N ILE A 51 12.56 -5.45 -15.12
CA ILE A 51 11.22 -5.92 -14.79
C ILE A 51 11.28 -6.86 -13.59
N ASN A 52 12.19 -7.84 -13.60
CA ASN A 52 12.36 -8.77 -12.48
C ASN A 52 12.64 -8.04 -11.17
N ARG A 53 13.54 -7.05 -11.17
CA ARG A 53 13.83 -6.25 -9.98
C ARG A 53 12.65 -5.39 -9.53
N LEU A 54 11.90 -4.82 -10.48
CA LEU A 54 10.69 -4.08 -10.15
C LEU A 54 9.67 -5.00 -9.47
N LEU A 55 9.39 -6.18 -10.03
CA LEU A 55 8.44 -7.15 -9.46
C LEU A 55 8.84 -7.59 -8.04
N LEU A 56 10.09 -7.97 -7.83
CA LEU A 56 10.60 -8.37 -6.51
C LEU A 56 10.50 -7.27 -5.46
N THR A 57 10.57 -6.00 -5.86
CA THR A 57 10.49 -4.86 -4.94
C THR A 57 9.06 -4.43 -4.65
N SER A 58 8.10 -4.77 -5.51
CA SER A 58 6.67 -4.52 -5.31
C SER A 58 5.92 -5.67 -4.65
N ASP A 59 6.55 -6.84 -4.50
CA ASP A 59 5.93 -8.01 -3.88
C ASP A 59 5.58 -7.76 -2.40
N PRO A 60 4.29 -7.83 -2.00
CA PRO A 60 3.87 -7.53 -0.63
C PRO A 60 4.43 -8.50 0.41
N PHE A 61 4.58 -9.78 0.05
CA PHE A 61 5.09 -10.80 0.95
C PHE A 61 6.56 -10.53 1.26
N ILE A 62 7.37 -10.30 0.22
CA ILE A 62 8.79 -9.94 0.38
C ILE A 62 8.91 -8.61 1.15
N GLU A 63 8.06 -7.63 0.87
CA GLU A 63 8.10 -6.34 1.55
C GLU A 63 7.78 -6.44 3.05
N ASN A 64 6.88 -7.33 3.45
CA ASN A 64 6.59 -7.57 4.86
C ASN A 64 7.72 -8.27 5.61
N LEU A 65 8.57 -9.01 4.90
CA LEU A 65 9.76 -9.65 5.47
C LEU A 65 10.96 -8.71 5.58
N ARG A 66 10.98 -7.60 4.83
CA ARG A 66 12.09 -6.64 4.85
C ARG A 66 12.07 -5.79 6.12
N SER A 67 13.26 -5.49 6.64
CA SER A 67 13.41 -4.51 7.72
C SER A 67 13.01 -3.12 7.21
N ARG A 68 12.01 -2.52 7.85
CA ARG A 68 11.53 -1.17 7.51
C ARG A 68 12.32 -0.12 8.28
N PRO A 69 12.80 0.95 7.62
CA PRO A 69 13.41 2.07 8.34
C PRO A 69 12.37 2.72 9.25
N LYS A 70 12.78 3.08 10.47
CA LYS A 70 11.93 3.82 11.40
C LYS A 70 11.70 5.23 10.86
N ILE A 71 10.45 5.56 10.54
CA ILE A 71 10.07 6.91 10.09
C ILE A 71 9.84 7.77 11.34
N LYS A 72 10.36 9.00 11.33
CA LYS A 72 10.05 9.99 12.36
C LYS A 72 8.79 10.73 11.95
N HIS A 73 7.77 10.72 12.80
CA HIS A 73 6.58 11.53 12.58
C HIS A 73 6.84 12.97 13.02
N GLY A 74 6.39 13.94 12.20
CA GLY A 74 6.36 15.34 12.59
C GLY A 74 5.27 15.62 13.63
N LYS A 75 5.39 16.73 14.36
CA LYS A 75 4.31 17.21 15.24
C LYS A 75 3.17 17.74 14.36
N ILE A 76 1.94 17.31 14.63
CA ILE A 76 0.73 17.88 14.04
C ILE A 76 0.21 19.02 14.92
N SER A 77 -0.57 19.95 14.34
CA SER A 77 -1.19 21.03 15.12
C SER A 77 -2.28 20.47 16.05
N ASN A 78 -2.53 21.13 17.18
CA ASN A 78 -3.58 20.72 18.12
C ASN A 78 -4.96 20.68 17.45
N GLU A 79 -5.27 21.68 16.62
CA GLU A 79 -6.51 21.73 15.83
C GLU A 79 -6.66 20.51 14.90
N ALA A 80 -5.59 20.11 14.21
CA ALA A 80 -5.65 18.92 13.35
C ALA A 80 -5.78 17.63 14.17
N HIS A 81 -5.18 17.58 15.36
CA HIS A 81 -5.33 16.44 16.27
C HIS A 81 -6.78 16.29 16.75
N GLU A 82 -7.42 17.39 17.16
CA GLU A 82 -8.82 17.40 17.61
C GLU A 82 -9.79 16.91 16.52
N LEU A 83 -9.51 17.23 15.25
CA LEU A 83 -10.31 16.77 14.12
C LEU A 83 -10.11 15.28 13.78
N LEU A 84 -8.96 14.70 14.13
CA LEU A 84 -8.60 13.32 13.82
C LEU A 84 -8.96 12.32 14.92
N GLU A 85 -9.34 12.81 16.11
CA GLU A 85 -9.64 11.95 17.25
C GLU A 85 -11.03 11.30 17.10
N ILE A 86 -11.05 10.07 16.59
CA ILE A 86 -12.27 9.28 16.46
C ILE A 86 -12.65 8.76 17.85
N ARG A 87 -13.72 9.31 18.44
CA ARG A 87 -14.28 8.80 19.70
C ARG A 87 -14.89 7.42 19.46
N ALA A 88 -14.35 6.38 20.11
CA ALA A 88 -14.95 5.06 20.08
C ALA A 88 -16.39 5.11 20.64
N PRO A 89 -17.36 4.40 20.04
CA PRO A 89 -18.67 4.25 20.65
C PRO A 89 -18.51 3.53 21.99
N ALA A 90 -19.28 3.97 22.99
CA ALA A 90 -19.30 3.35 24.30
C ALA A 90 -19.62 1.85 24.17
N PRO A 91 -18.99 0.97 24.98
CA PRO A 91 -19.34 -0.45 24.99
C PRO A 91 -20.81 -0.57 25.37
N THR A 92 -21.64 -1.06 24.45
CA THR A 92 -23.01 -1.46 24.75
C THR A 92 -22.94 -2.89 25.26
N ASP A 93 -23.25 -3.10 26.54
CA ASP A 93 -23.32 -4.41 27.19
C ASP A 93 -24.51 -5.24 26.62
N GLN A 94 -24.37 -5.81 25.42
CA GLN A 94 -25.38 -6.70 24.82
C GLN A 94 -24.71 -7.81 23.98
N ASP A 95 -23.72 -8.51 24.52
CA ASP A 95 -23.23 -9.77 23.95
C ASP A 95 -23.57 -10.93 24.88
N ALA A 96 -24.87 -11.23 24.97
CA ALA A 96 -25.33 -12.54 25.40
C ALA A 96 -26.13 -13.17 24.26
N ASN A 97 -25.58 -14.28 23.77
CA ASN A 97 -26.27 -15.34 23.04
C ASN A 97 -26.39 -15.16 21.51
N ILE A 98 -25.44 -15.72 20.77
CA ILE A 98 -25.77 -16.77 19.80
C ILE A 98 -24.73 -17.88 19.94
N SER A 99 -25.25 -19.03 20.36
CA SER A 99 -24.52 -20.28 20.55
C SER A 99 -24.03 -20.84 19.21
N LYS A 100 -22.71 -20.97 19.10
CA LYS A 100 -21.94 -22.12 18.59
C LYS A 100 -22.71 -23.12 17.71
N SER A 101 -22.45 -23.09 16.40
CA SER A 101 -22.48 -24.30 15.56
C SER A 101 -21.12 -24.45 14.87
N SER A 102 -20.45 -25.52 15.23
CA SER A 102 -19.14 -25.94 14.73
C SER A 102 -19.31 -26.76 13.45
N ASN A 103 -18.55 -26.42 12.40
CA ASN A 103 -17.81 -27.43 11.64
C ASN A 103 -16.70 -26.76 10.83
N LEU A 104 -15.43 -26.99 11.22
CA LEU A 104 -14.26 -26.76 10.37
C LEU A 104 -13.69 -28.15 10.06
N GLU A 105 -13.87 -28.61 8.83
CA GLU A 105 -13.06 -29.68 8.26
C GLU A 105 -11.72 -29.05 7.87
N GLU A 106 -10.72 -29.29 8.70
CA GLU A 106 -9.31 -28.98 8.47
C GLU A 106 -8.77 -30.04 7.50
N SER A 107 -8.42 -29.63 6.28
CA SER A 107 -7.62 -30.46 5.38
C SER A 107 -6.32 -29.72 5.06
N ASP A 108 -5.26 -30.22 5.71
CA ASP A 108 -3.87 -29.95 5.40
C ASP A 108 -3.61 -30.21 3.91
N LEU A 109 -3.28 -29.15 3.17
CA LEU A 109 -2.71 -29.29 1.83
C LEU A 109 -1.27 -28.77 1.84
N ASP A 110 -0.38 -29.75 1.97
CA ASP A 110 1.07 -29.71 1.82
C ASP A 110 1.50 -28.90 0.57
N PHE A 111 2.12 -27.73 0.76
CA PHE A 111 2.74 -26.96 -0.31
C PHE A 111 4.13 -27.49 -0.73
N ARG A 112 4.33 -28.81 -0.71
CA ARG A 112 5.57 -29.46 -1.19
C ARG A 112 5.40 -30.06 -2.59
N LEU A 113 5.04 -29.26 -3.60
CA LEU A 113 5.36 -29.61 -4.99
C LEU A 113 5.16 -28.44 -5.97
N ILE A 114 6.20 -27.65 -6.23
CA ILE A 114 6.45 -27.12 -7.57
C ILE A 114 7.96 -27.17 -7.80
N ILE A 115 8.38 -28.22 -8.51
CA ILE A 115 9.58 -28.21 -9.36
C ILE A 115 9.14 -27.66 -10.71
#